data_AF-A0A357LZY3-F1
#
_entry.id   AF-A0A357LZY3-F1
#
_cell.length_a   1.000
_cell.length_b   1.000
_cell.length_c   1.000
_cell.angle_alpha   90.00
_cell.angle_beta   90.00
_cell.angle_gamma   90.00
#
_symmetry.space_group_name_H-M   'P 1'
#
loop_
_entity.id
_entity.type
_entity.pdbx_description
1 polymer ?
#
loop_
_entity_poly.entity_id
_entity_poly.type
_entity_poly.pdbx_seq_one_letter_code
_entity_poly.pdbx_strand_id
1 'polypeptide(L)'
;MIPAVLMGLLLSAGVVSADETAAAGAAHKDVSSLIPDAPDTDGDGIADMYEKQIGTNYLDPRSVPLDMDGDGIPDDLDDDTDGDGVPDHKDAFPLIRLEWSDLDGDGLGDNIDSDRDNDGISNDNELRVGTDPNDAADVPPDGDRDLIPDSIDDDWDNDGSENSLDAFPYDPHEWRDLDKDGIGDHVDTDLDGDGISNDYELQLGTDPKKAASVPPDLDADGIPDAVDPDRDNDGYPNSEDSFPDDPEEWLDLDHDGVGDRGDTDLDGDGYANTEERGLGTDERNSGDFPDQTPPVLNFVEWDEQQHALTGLVFDPGLGIKRVWLENGSGTECDAVILYAGHFMVDCAELTAGGQWTLKATDKKDNLTRMPVSIP
;
A
#
# COMPACT_ATOMS: atom_id res chain seq x y z
N MET A 1 56.11 12.81 -0.93
CA MET A 1 57.11 12.81 0.16
C MET A 1 57.12 11.42 0.76
N ILE A 2 58.24 10.71 0.66
CA ILE A 2 58.50 9.43 1.33
C ILE A 2 59.09 9.76 2.71
N PRO A 3 58.79 8.99 3.76
CA PRO A 3 59.90 8.29 4.41
C PRO A 3 59.58 6.83 4.73
N ALA A 4 60.60 6.00 4.49
CA ALA A 4 60.74 4.66 5.03
C ALA A 4 61.24 4.71 6.47
N VAL A 5 60.78 3.80 7.32
CA VAL A 5 61.54 3.31 8.49
C VAL A 5 61.37 1.79 8.57
N LEU A 6 62.53 1.14 8.70
CA LEU A 6 62.81 -0.27 8.79
C LEU A 6 62.99 -0.68 10.27
N MET A 7 62.60 -1.93 10.60
CA MET A 7 62.86 -2.80 11.77
C MET A 7 61.52 -3.27 12.35
N GLY A 8 61.14 -4.55 12.29
CA GLY A 8 61.93 -5.75 12.55
C GLY A 8 61.45 -6.31 13.88
N LEU A 9 60.45 -7.20 13.87
CA LEU A 9 60.12 -8.04 15.01
C LEU A 9 59.50 -9.36 14.53
N LEU A 10 60.10 -10.46 14.99
CA LEU A 10 59.75 -11.84 14.73
C LEU A 10 58.33 -12.16 15.22
N LEU A 11 57.51 -12.80 14.37
CA LEU A 11 56.44 -13.67 14.83
C LEU A 11 56.61 -15.06 14.21
N SER A 12 56.45 -16.06 15.07
CA SER A 12 56.69 -17.48 14.89
C SER A 12 55.86 -18.08 13.77
N ALA A 13 56.52 -18.81 12.88
CA ALA A 13 55.88 -19.88 12.12
C ALA A 13 55.35 -20.92 13.11
N GLY A 14 54.02 -20.93 13.30
CA GLY A 14 53.30 -22.02 13.94
C GLY A 14 53.27 -23.19 12.97
N VAL A 15 53.87 -24.28 13.42
CA VAL A 15 53.99 -25.56 12.73
C VAL A 15 52.58 -26.16 12.61
N VAL A 16 52.01 -26.19 11.40
CA VAL A 16 50.96 -27.17 11.08
C VAL A 16 51.68 -28.37 10.50
N SER A 17 51.74 -29.40 11.32
CA SER A 17 52.26 -30.72 11.01
C SER A 17 51.36 -31.35 9.95
N ALA A 18 51.67 -31.14 8.67
CA ALA A 18 51.32 -32.11 7.66
C ALA A 18 52.22 -33.33 7.93
N ASP A 19 51.71 -34.28 8.72
CA ASP A 19 52.29 -35.62 8.75
C ASP A 19 51.78 -36.37 7.53
N GLU A 20 52.24 -35.90 6.37
CA GLU A 20 52.09 -36.57 5.08
C GLU A 20 53.22 -37.61 4.99
N THR A 21 53.25 -38.56 5.94
CA THR A 21 54.11 -39.74 5.86
C THR A 21 53.45 -40.97 6.47
N ALA A 22 52.55 -41.59 5.72
CA ALA A 22 52.23 -43.01 5.90
C ALA A 22 52.19 -43.77 4.58
N ALA A 23 53.11 -43.48 3.65
CA ALA A 23 53.60 -44.51 2.73
C ALA A 23 54.61 -45.40 3.47
N ALA A 24 54.15 -46.07 4.53
CA ALA A 24 54.88 -47.18 5.12
C ALA A 24 54.48 -48.41 4.31
N GLY A 25 55.37 -48.83 3.41
CA GLY A 25 55.15 -50.04 2.61
C GLY A 25 54.72 -51.19 3.51
N ALA A 26 53.55 -51.76 3.19
CA ALA A 26 53.10 -53.03 3.74
C ALA A 26 54.23 -54.04 3.54
N ALA A 27 54.91 -54.35 4.63
CA ALA A 27 55.87 -55.43 4.64
C ALA A 27 55.05 -56.71 4.53
N HIS A 28 55.17 -57.41 3.39
CA HIS A 28 54.72 -58.79 3.17
C HIS A 28 54.78 -59.56 4.49
N LYS A 29 53.64 -59.69 5.17
CA LYS A 29 53.51 -60.63 6.28
C LYS A 29 53.27 -61.97 5.61
N ASP A 30 54.36 -62.65 5.28
CA ASP A 30 54.32 -64.04 4.86
C ASP A 30 53.43 -64.84 5.84
N VAL A 31 52.47 -65.64 5.34
CA VAL A 31 51.58 -66.51 6.13
C VAL A 31 52.41 -67.46 7.01
N SER A 32 53.67 -67.71 6.63
CA SER A 32 54.68 -68.40 7.45
C SER A 32 54.88 -67.77 8.84
N SER A 33 54.51 -66.51 9.04
CA SER A 33 54.57 -65.80 10.32
C SER A 33 53.38 -66.07 11.26
N LEU A 34 52.23 -66.52 10.75
CA LEU A 34 51.03 -66.80 11.54
C LEU A 34 51.11 -68.19 12.20
N ILE A 35 51.80 -69.15 11.57
CA ILE A 35 52.14 -70.45 12.17
C ILE A 35 53.56 -70.86 11.73
N PRO A 36 54.61 -70.46 12.48
CA PRO A 36 55.97 -70.89 12.18
C PRO A 36 56.07 -72.42 12.18
N ASP A 37 56.70 -72.99 11.14
CA ASP A 37 56.96 -74.43 10.95
C ASP A 37 55.76 -75.33 10.56
N ALA A 38 54.65 -74.77 10.06
CA ALA A 38 53.60 -75.59 9.45
C ALA A 38 54.06 -76.20 8.09
N PRO A 39 53.72 -77.45 7.76
CA PRO A 39 54.00 -78.02 6.44
C PRO A 39 53.27 -77.25 5.34
N ASP A 40 53.96 -77.02 4.22
CA ASP A 40 53.43 -76.50 2.95
C ASP A 40 53.98 -77.46 1.87
N THR A 41 53.11 -78.30 1.31
CA THR A 41 53.52 -79.45 0.47
C THR A 41 53.75 -79.07 -0.99
N ASP A 42 53.00 -78.10 -1.52
CA ASP A 42 53.12 -77.65 -2.92
C ASP A 42 53.87 -76.33 -3.08
N GLY A 43 54.20 -75.65 -1.98
CA GLY A 43 55.15 -74.54 -1.92
C GLY A 43 54.55 -73.22 -2.38
N ASP A 44 53.24 -73.04 -2.23
CA ASP A 44 52.54 -71.81 -2.60
C ASP A 44 52.48 -70.76 -1.47
N GLY A 45 53.02 -71.08 -0.29
CA GLY A 45 53.09 -70.19 0.86
C GLY A 45 51.97 -70.39 1.89
N ILE A 46 51.04 -71.32 1.66
CA ILE A 46 49.89 -71.57 2.53
C ILE A 46 50.04 -72.92 3.24
N ALA A 47 49.70 -72.97 4.54
CA ALA A 47 49.89 -74.19 5.32
C ALA A 47 48.89 -75.29 4.94
N ASP A 48 49.40 -76.52 4.74
CA ASP A 48 48.66 -77.77 4.47
C ASP A 48 47.39 -77.96 5.32
N MET A 49 47.47 -77.57 6.59
CA MET A 49 46.40 -77.76 7.57
C MET A 49 45.28 -76.73 7.42
N TYR A 50 45.64 -75.52 7.01
CA TYR A 50 44.69 -74.45 6.74
C TYR A 50 43.93 -74.76 5.45
N GLU A 51 44.64 -75.12 4.38
CA GLU A 51 44.02 -75.52 3.11
C GLU A 51 43.03 -76.67 3.25
N LYS A 52 43.40 -77.72 4.01
CA LYS A 52 42.50 -78.83 4.34
C LYS A 52 41.26 -78.38 5.12
N GLN A 53 41.35 -77.32 5.93
CA GLN A 53 40.25 -76.78 6.71
C GLN A 53 39.27 -75.99 5.85
N ILE A 54 39.78 -75.17 4.93
CA ILE A 54 38.96 -74.35 4.02
C ILE A 54 38.54 -75.11 2.76
N GLY A 55 39.11 -76.29 2.51
CA GLY A 55 38.75 -77.18 1.41
C GLY A 55 39.50 -76.93 0.10
N THR A 56 40.60 -76.16 0.14
CA THR A 56 41.55 -76.06 -0.97
C THR A 56 42.49 -77.28 -1.01
N ASN A 57 43.12 -77.51 -2.17
CA ASN A 57 43.94 -78.68 -2.43
C ASN A 57 45.44 -78.41 -2.19
N TYR A 58 45.90 -78.79 -1.00
CA TYR A 58 47.31 -78.73 -0.52
C TYR A 58 48.39 -79.46 -1.34
N LEU A 59 48.04 -79.93 -2.54
CA LEU A 59 48.96 -80.59 -3.48
C LEU A 59 48.98 -79.89 -4.85
N ASP A 60 48.19 -78.83 -5.02
CA ASP A 60 48.08 -78.05 -6.25
C ASP A 60 48.31 -76.56 -5.92
N PRO A 61 49.48 -76.00 -6.28
CA PRO A 61 49.87 -74.62 -5.91
C PRO A 61 49.09 -73.53 -6.66
N ARG A 62 48.01 -73.92 -7.35
CA ARG A 62 47.02 -73.01 -7.97
C ARG A 62 45.67 -73.06 -7.26
N SER A 63 45.50 -73.99 -6.34
CA SER A 63 44.31 -74.13 -5.53
C SER A 63 44.46 -73.27 -4.27
N VAL A 64 44.53 -71.96 -4.43
CA VAL A 64 44.65 -71.02 -3.31
C VAL A 64 43.27 -70.52 -2.83
N PRO A 65 43.12 -70.15 -1.55
CA PRO A 65 42.00 -69.33 -1.05
C PRO A 65 41.89 -67.99 -1.78
N LEU A 66 40.81 -67.25 -1.48
CA LEU A 66 40.73 -65.85 -1.87
C LEU A 66 41.82 -65.04 -1.14
N ASP A 67 42.42 -64.15 -1.89
CA ASP A 67 43.49 -63.22 -1.52
C ASP A 67 43.23 -61.97 -2.37
N MET A 68 42.46 -61.04 -1.80
CA MET A 68 41.85 -59.96 -2.55
C MET A 68 42.84 -58.84 -2.87
N ASP A 69 43.81 -58.59 -2.00
CA ASP A 69 44.83 -57.58 -2.20
C ASP A 69 46.10 -58.11 -2.89
N GLY A 70 46.28 -59.44 -2.91
CA GLY A 70 47.36 -60.14 -3.58
C GLY A 70 48.67 -60.16 -2.79
N ASP A 71 48.66 -59.91 -1.48
CA ASP A 71 49.85 -59.89 -0.63
C ASP A 71 50.31 -61.29 -0.17
N GLY A 72 49.52 -62.31 -0.49
CA GLY A 72 49.77 -63.71 -0.18
C GLY A 72 49.15 -64.19 1.13
N ILE A 73 48.43 -63.34 1.88
CA ILE A 73 47.64 -63.71 3.04
C ILE A 73 46.20 -64.02 2.59
N PRO A 74 45.64 -65.18 2.97
CA PRO A 74 44.23 -65.46 2.68
C PRO A 74 43.29 -64.47 3.37
N ASP A 75 42.23 -64.00 2.70
CA ASP A 75 41.26 -63.00 3.23
C ASP A 75 40.78 -63.33 4.66
N ASP A 76 40.48 -64.60 4.97
CA ASP A 76 40.00 -65.04 6.30
C ASP A 76 41.06 -64.91 7.43
N LEU A 77 42.32 -64.68 7.08
CA LEU A 77 43.48 -64.53 7.98
C LEU A 77 44.14 -63.15 7.86
N ASP A 78 43.69 -62.33 6.91
CA ASP A 78 44.21 -60.99 6.68
C ASP A 78 43.62 -60.01 7.71
N ASP A 79 44.44 -59.06 8.16
CA ASP A 79 44.00 -57.95 9.00
C ASP A 79 43.69 -56.68 8.21
N ASP A 80 43.93 -56.68 6.90
CA ASP A 80 43.78 -55.58 5.92
C ASP A 80 43.41 -56.18 4.53
N THR A 81 42.22 -56.78 4.42
CA THR A 81 41.83 -57.69 3.32
C THR A 81 41.92 -57.06 1.93
N ASP A 82 41.75 -55.74 1.80
CA ASP A 82 41.83 -55.04 0.51
C ASP A 82 43.16 -54.31 0.26
N GLY A 83 44.02 -54.29 1.27
CA GLY A 83 45.37 -53.76 1.23
C GLY A 83 45.44 -52.25 0.98
N ASP A 84 44.51 -51.48 1.56
CA ASP A 84 44.55 -50.01 1.51
C ASP A 84 45.32 -49.38 2.69
N GLY A 85 45.66 -50.20 3.70
CA GLY A 85 46.41 -49.79 4.88
C GLY A 85 45.56 -49.50 6.11
N VAL A 86 44.23 -49.62 6.04
CA VAL A 86 43.29 -49.51 7.15
C VAL A 86 42.83 -50.90 7.58
N PRO A 87 43.13 -51.34 8.81
CA PRO A 87 42.75 -52.68 9.22
C PRO A 87 41.24 -52.91 9.22
N ASP A 88 40.77 -54.09 8.77
CA ASP A 88 39.35 -54.46 8.57
C ASP A 88 38.41 -54.07 9.72
N HIS A 89 38.90 -54.15 10.97
CA HIS A 89 38.10 -53.84 12.16
C HIS A 89 37.88 -52.33 12.41
N LYS A 90 38.53 -51.48 11.62
CA LYS A 90 38.41 -50.01 11.63
C LYS A 90 37.99 -49.46 10.27
N ASP A 91 38.00 -50.30 9.25
CA ASP A 91 37.60 -49.96 7.91
C ASP A 91 36.08 -50.08 7.76
N ALA A 92 35.44 -49.03 7.26
CA ALA A 92 34.02 -49.04 6.93
C ALA A 92 33.71 -49.91 5.70
N PHE A 93 34.67 -50.05 4.77
CA PHE A 93 34.57 -50.87 3.57
C PHE A 93 35.78 -51.81 3.41
N PRO A 94 35.90 -52.86 4.26
CA PRO A 94 37.06 -53.78 4.29
C PRO A 94 37.34 -54.55 3.00
N LEU A 95 36.50 -54.37 1.97
CA LEU A 95 36.63 -55.04 0.68
C LEU A 95 36.82 -54.07 -0.50
N ILE A 96 36.98 -52.78 -0.24
CA ILE A 96 37.03 -51.72 -1.25
C ILE A 96 38.23 -50.82 -0.99
N ARG A 97 39.37 -51.16 -1.60
CA ARG A 97 40.66 -50.45 -1.44
C ARG A 97 40.64 -48.92 -1.61
N LEU A 98 39.59 -48.37 -2.21
CA LEU A 98 39.47 -46.93 -2.46
C LEU A 98 38.61 -46.22 -1.41
N GLU A 99 38.05 -46.91 -0.43
CA GLU A 99 37.12 -46.36 0.55
C GLU A 99 37.40 -46.99 1.92
N TRP A 100 37.69 -46.17 2.93
CA TRP A 100 38.01 -46.68 4.28
C TRP A 100 37.18 -46.06 5.40
N SER A 101 36.38 -45.03 5.08
CA SER A 101 35.64 -44.20 6.02
C SER A 101 34.25 -43.91 5.47
N ASP A 102 33.28 -43.80 6.39
CA ASP A 102 31.84 -43.59 6.16
C ASP A 102 31.37 -42.68 7.31
N LEU A 103 31.57 -41.38 7.14
CA LEU A 103 31.42 -40.40 8.22
C LEU A 103 29.97 -40.28 8.71
N ASP A 104 29.02 -40.30 7.79
CA ASP A 104 27.59 -40.16 8.08
C ASP A 104 26.86 -41.51 8.24
N GLY A 105 27.48 -42.61 7.78
CA GLY A 105 26.95 -43.97 7.92
C GLY A 105 25.91 -44.34 6.86
N ASP A 106 25.88 -43.68 5.70
CA ASP A 106 24.92 -43.96 4.63
C ASP A 106 25.30 -45.16 3.74
N GLY A 107 26.54 -45.64 3.87
CA GLY A 107 27.09 -46.76 3.12
C GLY A 107 27.74 -46.38 1.78
N LEU A 108 27.97 -45.09 1.52
CA LEU A 108 28.92 -44.57 0.54
C LEU A 108 30.23 -44.23 1.24
N GLY A 109 31.35 -44.47 0.56
CA GLY A 109 32.65 -44.13 1.12
C GLY A 109 32.95 -42.64 0.98
N ASP A 110 33.59 -42.08 2.01
CA ASP A 110 33.97 -40.67 2.12
C ASP A 110 34.71 -40.11 0.88
N ASN A 111 35.39 -40.95 0.08
CA ASN A 111 36.14 -40.48 -1.09
C ASN A 111 35.26 -40.29 -2.33
N ILE A 112 34.14 -41.01 -2.43
CA ILE A 112 33.15 -40.86 -3.51
C ILE A 112 31.93 -40.04 -3.09
N ASP A 113 31.69 -39.90 -1.79
CA ASP A 113 30.58 -39.14 -1.26
C ASP A 113 30.69 -37.65 -1.62
N SER A 114 29.58 -37.08 -2.09
CA SER A 114 29.45 -35.67 -2.43
C SER A 114 29.01 -34.79 -1.26
N ASP A 115 28.53 -35.38 -0.16
CA ASP A 115 28.04 -34.71 1.06
C ASP A 115 28.38 -35.61 2.25
N ARG A 116 29.64 -35.54 2.69
CA ARG A 116 30.23 -36.56 3.55
C ARG A 116 29.66 -36.56 4.97
N ASP A 117 29.19 -35.42 5.46
CA ASP A 117 28.62 -35.30 6.79
C ASP A 117 27.08 -35.23 6.80
N ASN A 118 26.46 -35.23 5.61
CA ASN A 118 25.03 -35.35 5.36
C ASN A 118 24.23 -34.22 6.02
N ASP A 119 24.78 -33.01 5.96
CA ASP A 119 24.11 -31.80 6.40
C ASP A 119 23.19 -31.21 5.31
N GLY A 120 23.32 -31.69 4.07
CA GLY A 120 22.55 -31.32 2.90
C GLY A 120 23.32 -30.44 1.91
N ILE A 121 24.49 -29.91 2.25
CA ILE A 121 25.32 -29.08 1.38
C ILE A 121 26.49 -29.91 0.86
N SER A 122 26.70 -29.90 -0.46
CA SER A 122 27.78 -30.69 -1.04
C SER A 122 29.17 -30.21 -0.57
N ASN A 123 30.11 -31.15 -0.41
CA ASN A 123 31.52 -30.92 -0.10
C ASN A 123 32.15 -29.82 -0.96
N ASP A 124 31.80 -29.78 -2.26
CA ASP A 124 32.29 -28.76 -3.20
C ASP A 124 31.79 -27.34 -2.86
N ASN A 125 30.53 -27.21 -2.45
CA ASN A 125 29.94 -25.94 -2.05
C ASN A 125 30.48 -25.47 -0.71
N GLU A 126 30.64 -26.37 0.26
CA GLU A 126 31.25 -26.07 1.55
C GLU A 126 32.69 -25.57 1.40
N LEU A 127 33.50 -26.24 0.60
CA LEU A 127 34.87 -25.81 0.29
C LEU A 127 34.91 -24.43 -0.40
N ARG A 128 33.90 -24.09 -1.22
CA ARG A 128 33.81 -22.78 -1.88
C ARG A 128 33.51 -21.66 -0.88
N VAL A 129 32.72 -21.94 0.15
CA VAL A 129 32.30 -20.95 1.16
C VAL A 129 33.16 -20.98 2.43
N GLY A 130 34.00 -22.01 2.57
CA GLY A 130 34.99 -22.16 3.64
C GLY A 130 34.45 -22.82 4.90
N THR A 131 33.36 -23.58 4.82
CA THR A 131 32.89 -24.48 5.88
C THR A 131 33.61 -25.84 5.82
N ASP A 132 33.56 -26.62 6.90
CA ASP A 132 34.22 -27.92 7.00
C ASP A 132 33.30 -29.07 6.53
N PRO A 133 33.63 -29.74 5.40
CA PRO A 133 32.81 -30.83 4.83
C PRO A 133 32.89 -32.16 5.60
N ASN A 134 33.21 -32.09 6.89
CA ASN A 134 33.25 -33.22 7.81
C ASN A 134 32.61 -32.86 9.15
N ASP A 135 31.95 -31.71 9.26
CA ASP A 135 31.30 -31.24 10.48
C ASP A 135 29.88 -30.78 10.14
N ALA A 136 28.91 -31.70 10.30
CA ALA A 136 27.50 -31.44 10.04
C ALA A 136 26.87 -30.30 10.89
N ALA A 137 27.64 -29.67 11.78
CA ALA A 137 27.25 -28.46 12.51
C ALA A 137 27.78 -27.16 11.88
N ASP A 138 28.70 -27.23 10.92
CA ASP A 138 29.29 -26.11 10.18
C ASP A 138 28.54 -25.82 8.85
N VAL A 139 27.21 -25.99 8.87
CA VAL A 139 26.36 -25.81 7.68
C VAL A 139 26.30 -24.33 7.28
N PRO A 140 26.63 -23.95 6.03
CA PRO A 140 26.44 -22.59 5.56
C PRO A 140 24.94 -22.24 5.40
N PRO A 141 24.55 -20.95 5.50
CA PRO A 141 23.17 -20.54 5.23
C PRO A 141 22.74 -20.87 3.79
N ASP A 142 21.51 -21.37 3.66
CA ASP A 142 20.81 -21.74 2.42
C ASP A 142 19.33 -21.36 2.60
N GLY A 143 18.98 -20.16 2.16
CA GLY A 143 17.70 -19.49 2.41
C GLY A 143 16.51 -20.16 1.73
N ASP A 144 16.68 -20.53 0.47
CA ASP A 144 15.65 -21.13 -0.39
C ASP A 144 15.66 -22.66 -0.37
N ARG A 145 16.75 -23.28 0.14
CA ARG A 145 16.96 -24.72 0.26
C ARG A 145 17.15 -25.42 -1.07
N ASP A 146 17.86 -24.79 -2.00
CA ASP A 146 18.23 -25.40 -3.27
C ASP A 146 19.61 -26.11 -3.26
N LEU A 147 20.23 -26.18 -2.07
CA LEU A 147 21.54 -26.78 -1.79
C LEU A 147 22.73 -25.91 -2.26
N ILE A 148 22.49 -24.66 -2.64
CA ILE A 148 23.50 -23.66 -2.96
C ILE A 148 23.54 -22.65 -1.80
N PRO A 149 24.68 -22.54 -1.09
CA PRO A 149 24.81 -21.57 -0.02
C PRO A 149 24.59 -20.12 -0.47
N ASP A 150 23.90 -19.31 0.34
CA ASP A 150 23.55 -17.89 0.07
C ASP A 150 24.76 -17.08 -0.45
N SER A 151 25.95 -17.32 0.09
CA SER A 151 27.15 -16.54 -0.26
C SER A 151 27.65 -16.74 -1.71
N ILE A 152 27.19 -17.79 -2.38
CA ILE A 152 27.54 -18.16 -3.75
C ILE A 152 26.31 -18.38 -4.64
N ASP A 153 25.14 -18.07 -4.10
CA ASP A 153 23.85 -18.13 -4.77
C ASP A 153 23.46 -16.74 -5.30
N ASP A 154 22.94 -16.74 -6.53
CA ASP A 154 22.52 -15.55 -7.25
C ASP A 154 21.01 -15.28 -7.11
N ASP A 155 20.22 -16.18 -6.48
CA ASP A 155 18.75 -16.09 -6.33
C ASP A 155 18.28 -16.70 -4.98
N TRP A 156 18.39 -15.91 -3.89
CA TRP A 156 18.25 -16.38 -2.50
C TRP A 156 16.86 -16.87 -2.08
N ASP A 157 15.83 -16.66 -2.90
CA ASP A 157 14.47 -17.12 -2.62
C ASP A 157 13.88 -17.99 -3.75
N ASN A 158 14.63 -18.20 -4.84
CA ASN A 158 14.28 -19.07 -5.96
C ASN A 158 13.02 -18.67 -6.71
N ASP A 159 12.72 -17.38 -6.77
CA ASP A 159 11.59 -16.87 -7.54
C ASP A 159 11.90 -16.69 -9.04
N GLY A 160 13.18 -16.83 -9.39
CA GLY A 160 13.71 -16.71 -10.74
C GLY A 160 14.31 -15.34 -11.05
N SER A 161 14.40 -14.44 -10.07
CA SER A 161 14.99 -13.11 -10.17
C SER A 161 16.35 -13.07 -9.47
N GLU A 162 17.39 -12.63 -10.18
CA GLU A 162 18.71 -12.50 -9.55
C GLU A 162 18.65 -11.48 -8.40
N ASN A 163 19.30 -11.79 -7.27
CA ASN A 163 19.43 -10.96 -6.06
C ASN A 163 19.76 -9.48 -6.34
N SER A 164 20.51 -9.20 -7.42
CA SER A 164 20.93 -7.85 -7.81
C SER A 164 19.88 -7.05 -8.59
N LEU A 165 18.88 -7.74 -9.14
CA LEU A 165 17.76 -7.21 -9.91
C LEU A 165 16.44 -7.31 -9.15
N ASP A 166 16.41 -8.10 -8.10
CA ASP A 166 15.27 -8.30 -7.22
C ASP A 166 15.11 -7.12 -6.23
N ALA A 167 13.88 -6.58 -6.14
CA ALA A 167 13.53 -5.56 -5.16
C ALA A 167 13.36 -6.12 -3.74
N PHE A 168 12.97 -7.39 -3.60
CA PHE A 168 12.83 -8.13 -2.34
C PHE A 168 13.55 -9.49 -2.42
N PRO A 169 14.90 -9.52 -2.33
CA PRO A 169 15.73 -10.73 -2.50
C PRO A 169 15.55 -11.86 -1.46
N TYR A 170 14.51 -11.82 -0.65
CA TYR A 170 14.22 -12.82 0.39
C TYR A 170 12.71 -13.14 0.45
N ASP A 171 11.90 -12.61 -0.48
CA ASP A 171 10.47 -12.89 -0.57
C ASP A 171 10.14 -13.51 -1.94
N PRO A 172 9.93 -14.83 -2.00
CA PRO A 172 9.74 -15.54 -3.27
C PRO A 172 8.43 -15.23 -4.00
N HIS A 173 7.64 -14.29 -3.50
CA HIS A 173 6.39 -13.85 -4.11
C HIS A 173 6.46 -12.43 -4.66
N GLU A 174 7.56 -11.70 -4.43
CA GLU A 174 7.68 -10.28 -4.74
C GLU A 174 9.07 -9.96 -5.30
N TRP A 175 9.23 -9.86 -6.62
CA TRP A 175 10.53 -9.49 -7.23
C TRP A 175 10.60 -8.04 -7.72
N ARG A 176 9.48 -7.33 -7.70
CA ARG A 176 9.32 -6.02 -8.36
C ARG A 176 8.69 -5.00 -7.45
N ASP A 177 9.19 -3.78 -7.56
CA ASP A 177 8.73 -2.58 -6.88
C ASP A 177 8.80 -1.42 -7.90
N LEU A 178 7.70 -1.20 -8.61
CA LEU A 178 7.64 -0.31 -9.77
C LEU A 178 7.85 1.17 -9.39
N ASP A 179 7.27 1.61 -8.28
CA ASP A 179 7.32 3.01 -7.81
C ASP A 179 8.41 3.25 -6.74
N LYS A 180 8.95 2.17 -6.15
CA LYS A 180 10.03 2.15 -5.15
C LYS A 180 9.59 2.62 -3.78
N ASP A 181 8.35 2.36 -3.39
CA ASP A 181 7.83 2.67 -2.06
C ASP A 181 8.15 1.59 -1.01
N GLY A 182 8.64 0.42 -1.44
CA GLY A 182 8.99 -0.72 -0.61
C GLY A 182 7.84 -1.71 -0.38
N ILE A 183 6.76 -1.62 -1.16
CA ILE A 183 5.68 -2.59 -1.27
C ILE A 183 5.82 -3.29 -2.63
N GLY A 184 5.75 -4.62 -2.64
CA GLY A 184 5.91 -5.38 -3.89
C GLY A 184 4.71 -5.27 -4.83
N ASP A 185 4.97 -5.24 -6.14
CA ASP A 185 3.99 -5.10 -7.23
C ASP A 185 2.79 -6.05 -7.09
N HIS A 186 2.95 -7.22 -6.44
CA HIS A 186 1.87 -8.20 -6.34
C HIS A 186 0.87 -7.90 -5.21
N VAL A 187 1.26 -7.15 -4.17
CA VAL A 187 0.35 -6.69 -3.10
C VAL A 187 0.06 -5.19 -3.11
N ASP A 188 0.82 -4.42 -3.88
CA ASP A 188 0.68 -2.97 -3.98
C ASP A 188 -0.68 -2.55 -4.58
N THR A 189 -1.30 -1.54 -3.96
CA THR A 189 -2.58 -0.96 -4.36
C THR A 189 -2.44 0.28 -5.25
N ASP A 190 -1.24 0.85 -5.38
CA ASP A 190 -0.91 2.02 -6.21
C ASP A 190 0.46 1.79 -6.87
N LEU A 191 0.46 0.98 -7.94
CA LEU A 191 1.67 0.41 -8.55
C LEU A 191 2.67 1.44 -9.09
N ASP A 192 2.23 2.65 -9.41
CA ASP A 192 3.11 3.69 -9.98
C ASP A 192 3.28 4.92 -9.09
N GLY A 193 2.67 4.90 -7.90
CA GLY A 193 2.83 5.87 -6.83
C GLY A 193 2.32 7.26 -7.20
N ASP A 194 1.30 7.35 -8.07
CA ASP A 194 0.70 8.63 -8.46
C ASP A 194 -0.39 9.14 -7.51
N GLY A 195 -0.78 8.31 -6.54
CA GLY A 195 -1.77 8.62 -5.51
C GLY A 195 -3.16 8.05 -5.79
N ILE A 196 -3.39 7.48 -6.98
CA ILE A 196 -4.66 6.85 -7.35
C ILE A 196 -4.51 5.33 -7.34
N SER A 197 -5.43 4.65 -6.66
CA SER A 197 -5.36 3.18 -6.60
C SER A 197 -5.53 2.50 -7.97
N ASN A 198 -4.84 1.36 -8.15
CA ASN A 198 -4.94 0.47 -9.29
C ASN A 198 -6.39 0.14 -9.68
N ASP A 199 -7.26 -0.04 -8.68
CA ASP A 199 -8.68 -0.36 -8.89
C ASP A 199 -9.43 0.81 -9.55
N TYR A 200 -9.19 2.04 -9.11
CA TYR A 200 -9.79 3.23 -9.71
C TYR A 200 -9.27 3.47 -11.12
N GLU A 201 -7.97 3.27 -11.34
CA GLU A 201 -7.38 3.42 -12.66
C GLU A 201 -7.94 2.43 -13.68
N LEU A 202 -8.03 1.14 -13.29
CA LEU A 202 -8.66 0.11 -14.12
C LEU A 202 -10.13 0.42 -14.39
N GLN A 203 -10.85 0.97 -13.40
CA GLN A 203 -12.24 1.39 -13.56
C GLN A 203 -12.41 2.54 -14.56
N LEU A 204 -11.48 3.51 -14.56
CA LEU A 204 -11.53 4.71 -15.40
C LEU A 204 -10.78 4.56 -16.73
N GLY A 205 -10.08 3.43 -16.91
CA GLY A 205 -9.38 3.09 -18.14
C GLY A 205 -8.01 3.75 -18.29
N THR A 206 -7.41 4.15 -17.18
CA THR A 206 -6.01 4.56 -17.11
C THR A 206 -5.07 3.37 -16.93
N ASP A 207 -3.76 3.59 -17.06
CA ASP A 207 -2.73 2.54 -17.01
C ASP A 207 -2.02 2.57 -15.65
N PRO A 208 -2.27 1.59 -14.76
CA PRO A 208 -1.78 1.56 -13.38
C PRO A 208 -0.30 1.20 -13.25
N LYS A 209 0.49 1.58 -14.23
CA LYS A 209 1.94 1.32 -14.30
C LYS A 209 2.67 2.55 -14.83
N LYS A 210 1.97 3.67 -14.95
CA LYS A 210 2.43 4.90 -15.53
C LYS A 210 1.80 6.05 -14.75
N ALA A 211 2.57 6.62 -13.84
CA ALA A 211 2.18 7.79 -13.05
C ALA A 211 1.74 9.03 -13.85
N ALA A 212 1.98 9.05 -15.17
CA ALA A 212 1.52 10.10 -16.08
C ALA A 212 0.14 9.82 -16.69
N SER A 213 -0.40 8.63 -16.46
CA SER A 213 -1.71 8.17 -16.90
C SER A 213 -2.73 8.33 -15.77
N VAL A 214 -2.66 9.39 -14.99
CA VAL A 214 -3.54 9.60 -13.83
C VAL A 214 -4.92 10.15 -14.25
N PRO A 215 -6.04 9.65 -13.70
CA PRO A 215 -7.34 10.32 -13.84
C PRO A 215 -7.36 11.66 -13.06
N PRO A 216 -8.23 12.62 -13.41
CA PRO A 216 -8.40 13.84 -12.63
C PRO A 216 -8.84 13.54 -11.18
N ASP A 217 -8.23 14.24 -10.24
CA ASP A 217 -8.49 14.22 -8.79
C ASP A 217 -8.24 15.66 -8.30
N LEU A 218 -9.32 16.40 -8.11
CA LEU A 218 -9.32 17.85 -7.91
C LEU A 218 -8.81 18.26 -6.52
N ASP A 219 -9.18 17.51 -5.49
CA ASP A 219 -8.79 17.78 -4.11
C ASP A 219 -7.56 16.97 -3.65
N ALA A 220 -7.15 15.98 -4.46
CA ALA A 220 -6.00 15.11 -4.24
C ALA A 220 -6.17 14.19 -3.01
N ASP A 221 -7.38 13.68 -2.75
CA ASP A 221 -7.64 12.71 -1.68
C ASP A 221 -7.45 11.24 -2.09
N GLY A 222 -7.18 10.97 -3.37
CA GLY A 222 -7.00 9.63 -3.93
C GLY A 222 -8.27 9.03 -4.53
N ILE A 223 -9.38 9.76 -4.54
CA ILE A 223 -10.64 9.37 -5.19
C ILE A 223 -10.82 10.22 -6.45
N PRO A 224 -10.80 9.63 -7.66
CA PRO A 224 -10.91 10.44 -8.87
C PRO A 224 -12.26 11.17 -9.02
N ASP A 225 -12.24 12.37 -9.63
CA ASP A 225 -13.36 13.29 -9.85
C ASP A 225 -14.66 12.65 -10.37
N ALA A 226 -14.50 11.58 -11.17
CA ALA A 226 -15.58 10.87 -11.84
C ALA A 226 -16.38 9.95 -10.90
N VAL A 227 -15.79 9.55 -9.77
CA VAL A 227 -16.38 8.65 -8.76
C VAL A 227 -16.42 9.28 -7.36
N ASP A 228 -15.82 10.44 -7.21
CA ASP A 228 -15.79 11.22 -5.98
C ASP A 228 -17.19 11.76 -5.59
N PRO A 229 -17.69 11.49 -4.36
CA PRO A 229 -18.91 12.10 -3.85
C PRO A 229 -18.79 13.59 -3.46
N ASP A 230 -17.59 14.13 -3.24
CA ASP A 230 -17.31 15.49 -2.75
C ASP A 230 -15.98 15.97 -3.35
N ARG A 231 -16.04 16.42 -4.61
CA ARG A 231 -14.86 16.53 -5.49
C ARG A 231 -13.88 17.63 -5.08
N ASP A 232 -14.36 18.67 -4.43
CA ASP A 232 -13.51 19.76 -3.94
C ASP A 232 -13.29 19.72 -2.41
N ASN A 233 -13.93 18.75 -1.73
CA ASN A 233 -13.74 18.41 -0.32
C ASN A 233 -13.98 19.61 0.60
N ASP A 234 -15.01 20.38 0.27
CA ASP A 234 -15.49 21.48 1.09
C ASP A 234 -16.47 21.01 2.19
N GLY A 235 -16.91 19.74 2.10
CA GLY A 235 -17.80 19.05 3.02
C GLY A 235 -19.26 18.97 2.56
N TYR A 236 -19.60 19.49 1.39
CA TYR A 236 -20.91 19.37 0.76
C TYR A 236 -20.85 18.37 -0.41
N PRO A 237 -21.64 17.29 -0.38
CA PRO A 237 -21.62 16.32 -1.47
C PRO A 237 -22.00 16.96 -2.81
N ASN A 238 -21.37 16.52 -3.89
CA ASN A 238 -21.60 16.97 -5.28
C ASN A 238 -23.09 17.03 -5.70
N SER A 239 -23.96 16.25 -5.05
CA SER A 239 -25.41 16.23 -5.31
C SER A 239 -26.21 17.34 -4.61
N GLU A 240 -25.65 17.93 -3.56
CA GLU A 240 -26.22 19.03 -2.77
C GLU A 240 -25.44 20.34 -2.98
N ASP A 241 -24.30 20.26 -3.67
CA ASP A 241 -23.44 21.37 -4.02
C ASP A 241 -23.84 22.02 -5.37
N SER A 242 -23.97 23.35 -5.37
CA SER A 242 -24.26 24.12 -6.60
C SER A 242 -23.00 24.40 -7.44
N PHE A 243 -21.82 24.36 -6.84
CA PHE A 243 -20.50 24.49 -7.47
C PHE A 243 -19.56 23.35 -7.05
N PRO A 244 -19.80 22.10 -7.51
CA PRO A 244 -19.05 20.90 -7.08
C PRO A 244 -17.56 20.82 -7.48
N ASP A 245 -16.97 21.93 -7.92
CA ASP A 245 -15.57 22.07 -8.34
C ASP A 245 -14.91 23.32 -7.68
N ASP A 246 -15.62 24.02 -6.78
CA ASP A 246 -15.16 25.26 -6.13
C ASP A 246 -15.26 25.12 -4.59
N PRO A 247 -14.14 24.84 -3.90
CA PRO A 247 -14.16 24.57 -2.47
C PRO A 247 -14.52 25.78 -1.58
N GLU A 248 -14.76 26.95 -2.17
CA GLU A 248 -15.21 28.13 -1.44
C GLU A 248 -16.73 28.37 -1.54
N GLU A 249 -17.45 27.74 -2.47
CA GLU A 249 -18.84 28.04 -2.83
C GLU A 249 -19.69 26.77 -2.95
N TRP A 250 -20.79 26.64 -2.20
CA TRP A 250 -21.69 25.47 -2.30
C TRP A 250 -23.18 25.85 -2.48
N LEU A 251 -23.53 27.11 -2.22
CA LEU A 251 -24.89 27.63 -2.29
C LEU A 251 -25.03 28.64 -3.43
N ASP A 252 -26.15 28.57 -4.13
CA ASP A 252 -26.62 29.52 -5.13
C ASP A 252 -28.11 29.80 -4.86
N LEU A 253 -28.39 30.79 -4.00
CA LEU A 253 -29.73 31.04 -3.46
C LEU A 253 -30.75 31.47 -4.53
N ASP A 254 -30.34 32.28 -5.51
CA ASP A 254 -31.20 32.80 -6.56
C ASP A 254 -31.08 32.02 -7.89
N HIS A 255 -30.14 31.09 -7.97
CA HIS A 255 -29.85 30.23 -9.12
C HIS A 255 -29.35 31.02 -10.35
N ASP A 256 -28.60 32.10 -10.14
CA ASP A 256 -28.00 32.89 -11.21
C ASP A 256 -26.63 32.36 -11.70
N GLY A 257 -26.07 31.37 -11.00
CA GLY A 257 -24.78 30.75 -11.29
C GLY A 257 -23.58 31.46 -10.66
N VAL A 258 -23.79 32.37 -9.70
CA VAL A 258 -22.77 32.97 -8.83
C VAL A 258 -22.98 32.47 -7.41
N GLY A 259 -21.91 32.02 -6.74
CA GLY A 259 -22.03 31.50 -5.38
C GLY A 259 -22.34 32.57 -4.34
N ASP A 260 -23.12 32.19 -3.32
CA ASP A 260 -23.60 33.06 -2.23
C ASP A 260 -22.49 33.89 -1.57
N ARG A 261 -21.25 33.39 -1.47
CA ARG A 261 -20.16 34.14 -0.82
C ARG A 261 -19.64 35.28 -1.70
N GLY A 262 -19.62 35.09 -3.01
CA GLY A 262 -19.19 36.07 -4.01
C GLY A 262 -20.31 36.97 -4.54
N ASP A 263 -21.56 36.60 -4.33
CA ASP A 263 -22.72 37.27 -4.92
C ASP A 263 -23.02 38.65 -4.28
N THR A 264 -23.39 39.60 -5.14
CA THR A 264 -23.79 40.96 -4.77
C THR A 264 -25.30 41.15 -4.65
N ASP A 265 -26.12 40.21 -5.10
CA ASP A 265 -27.60 40.25 -5.12
C ASP A 265 -28.18 38.86 -4.80
N LEU A 266 -28.06 38.45 -3.53
CA LEU A 266 -28.22 37.07 -3.06
C LEU A 266 -29.59 36.43 -3.35
N ASP A 267 -30.65 37.23 -3.48
CA ASP A 267 -32.00 36.72 -3.73
C ASP A 267 -32.55 37.06 -5.12
N GLY A 268 -31.73 37.72 -5.95
CA GLY A 268 -32.01 38.01 -7.35
C GLY A 268 -33.18 38.96 -7.58
N ASP A 269 -33.53 39.80 -6.60
CA ASP A 269 -34.64 40.75 -6.71
C ASP A 269 -34.26 42.07 -7.44
N GLY A 270 -32.96 42.25 -7.71
CA GLY A 270 -32.39 43.39 -8.41
C GLY A 270 -31.83 44.48 -7.49
N TYR A 271 -31.81 44.27 -6.17
CA TYR A 271 -31.22 45.17 -5.19
C TYR A 271 -29.98 44.54 -4.56
N ALA A 272 -28.86 45.27 -4.57
CA ALA A 272 -27.62 44.71 -4.03
C ALA A 272 -27.69 44.50 -2.50
N ASN A 273 -27.10 43.41 -2.00
CA ASN A 273 -26.99 43.05 -0.58
C ASN A 273 -26.56 44.24 0.30
N THR A 274 -25.65 45.06 -0.20
CA THR A 274 -25.15 46.26 0.51
C THR A 274 -26.18 47.38 0.63
N GLU A 275 -27.04 47.56 -0.37
CA GLU A 275 -28.16 48.51 -0.36
C GLU A 275 -29.23 48.04 0.63
N GLU A 276 -29.60 46.78 0.54
CA GLU A 276 -30.60 46.14 1.39
C GLU A 276 -30.24 46.17 2.87
N ARG A 277 -29.02 45.77 3.21
CA ARG A 277 -28.48 45.89 4.57
C ARG A 277 -28.46 47.33 5.06
N GLY A 278 -28.26 48.28 4.15
CA GLY A 278 -28.34 49.72 4.43
C GLY A 278 -29.76 50.21 4.74
N LEU A 279 -30.78 49.55 4.17
CA LEU A 279 -32.20 49.89 4.29
C LEU A 279 -32.97 48.97 5.26
N GLY A 280 -32.32 47.93 5.78
CA GLY A 280 -32.89 47.00 6.76
C GLY A 280 -33.88 46.01 6.15
N THR A 281 -33.70 45.67 4.88
CA THR A 281 -34.39 44.55 4.21
C THR A 281 -33.55 43.27 4.30
N ASP A 282 -34.15 42.13 3.98
CA ASP A 282 -33.55 40.80 4.15
C ASP A 282 -32.95 40.30 2.84
N GLU A 283 -31.62 40.35 2.73
CA GLU A 283 -30.81 39.97 1.56
C GLU A 283 -30.91 38.50 1.15
N ARG A 284 -31.84 37.73 1.69
CA ARG A 284 -32.08 36.31 1.35
C ARG A 284 -33.53 36.04 1.01
N ASN A 285 -34.32 37.09 0.77
CA ASN A 285 -35.76 37.00 0.59
C ASN A 285 -36.23 38.08 -0.39
N SER A 286 -36.34 37.67 -1.65
CA SER A 286 -36.77 38.52 -2.77
C SER A 286 -38.17 39.16 -2.62
N GLY A 287 -38.91 38.81 -1.58
CA GLY A 287 -40.17 39.46 -1.21
C GLY A 287 -40.04 40.61 -0.20
N ASP A 288 -38.88 40.82 0.42
CA ASP A 288 -38.59 41.93 1.32
C ASP A 288 -37.52 42.83 0.70
N PHE A 289 -37.93 43.75 -0.16
CA PHE A 289 -37.04 44.63 -0.90
C PHE A 289 -37.17 46.10 -0.47
N PRO A 290 -36.17 46.94 -0.81
CA PRO A 290 -36.24 48.40 -0.63
C PRO A 290 -37.44 49.07 -1.32
N ASP A 291 -38.46 49.41 -0.53
CA ASP A 291 -39.61 50.21 -1.00
C ASP A 291 -39.58 51.63 -0.44
N GLN A 292 -39.32 52.60 -1.33
CA GLN A 292 -39.33 54.04 -1.03
C GLN A 292 -40.46 54.77 -1.77
N THR A 293 -41.31 54.06 -2.51
CA THR A 293 -42.32 54.69 -3.37
C THR A 293 -43.63 54.76 -2.62
N PRO A 294 -44.13 55.95 -2.25
CA PRO A 294 -45.34 56.02 -1.47
C PRO A 294 -46.58 55.60 -2.28
N PRO A 295 -47.65 55.15 -1.60
CA PRO A 295 -48.90 54.77 -2.25
C PRO A 295 -49.48 55.85 -3.15
N VAL A 296 -50.05 55.46 -4.28
CA VAL A 296 -50.71 56.40 -5.18
C VAL A 296 -52.22 56.41 -4.91
N LEU A 297 -52.76 57.61 -4.69
CA LEU A 297 -54.19 57.87 -4.54
C LEU A 297 -54.76 58.39 -5.86
N ASN A 298 -55.82 57.75 -6.37
CA ASN A 298 -56.48 58.09 -7.63
C ASN A 298 -58.01 58.06 -7.50
N PHE A 299 -58.70 58.79 -8.37
CA PHE A 299 -60.17 58.83 -8.45
C PHE A 299 -60.86 59.09 -7.10
N VAL A 300 -60.28 59.99 -6.29
CA VAL A 300 -60.80 60.33 -4.97
C VAL A 300 -62.01 61.25 -5.11
N GLU A 301 -63.20 60.77 -4.75
CA GLU A 301 -64.48 61.45 -4.95
C GLU A 301 -65.42 61.26 -3.75
N TRP A 302 -66.26 62.27 -3.49
CA TRP A 302 -67.33 62.19 -2.49
C TRP A 302 -68.55 61.47 -3.08
N ASP A 303 -68.97 60.37 -2.45
CA ASP A 303 -70.21 59.67 -2.81
C ASP A 303 -71.38 60.20 -1.95
N GLU A 304 -72.23 61.01 -2.56
CA GLU A 304 -73.42 61.58 -1.92
C GLU A 304 -74.45 60.53 -1.46
N GLN A 305 -74.50 59.35 -2.09
CA GLN A 305 -75.47 58.31 -1.69
C GLN A 305 -75.02 57.58 -0.44
N GLN A 306 -73.71 57.37 -0.32
CA GLN A 306 -73.10 56.67 0.80
C GLN A 306 -72.65 57.62 1.92
N HIS A 307 -72.66 58.94 1.67
CA HIS A 307 -72.12 59.95 2.57
C HIS A 307 -70.67 59.64 2.98
N ALA A 308 -69.87 59.15 2.02
CA ALA A 308 -68.53 58.64 2.24
C ALA A 308 -67.56 59.15 1.17
N LEU A 309 -66.28 59.28 1.54
CA LEU A 309 -65.21 59.53 0.57
C LEU A 309 -64.75 58.19 -0.01
N THR A 310 -64.74 58.07 -1.33
CA THR A 310 -64.31 56.84 -2.03
C THR A 310 -63.15 57.13 -2.96
N GLY A 311 -62.40 56.09 -3.34
CA GLY A 311 -61.35 56.22 -4.34
C GLY A 311 -60.56 54.95 -4.54
N LEU A 312 -59.45 55.04 -5.29
CA LEU A 312 -58.47 53.97 -5.47
C LEU A 312 -57.18 54.32 -4.74
N VAL A 313 -56.61 53.33 -4.08
CA VAL A 313 -55.25 53.33 -3.57
C VAL A 313 -54.51 52.14 -4.17
N PHE A 314 -53.31 52.37 -4.70
CA PHE A 314 -52.42 51.29 -5.12
C PHE A 314 -51.00 51.59 -4.67
N ASP A 315 -50.23 50.53 -4.48
CA ASP A 315 -48.82 50.61 -4.13
C ASP A 315 -48.01 49.81 -5.14
N PRO A 316 -46.96 50.39 -5.74
CA PRO A 316 -46.09 49.66 -6.65
C PRO A 316 -45.08 48.75 -5.92
N GLY A 317 -44.89 48.93 -4.60
CA GLY A 317 -43.96 48.16 -3.80
C GLY A 317 -44.64 47.10 -2.93
N LEU A 318 -44.44 47.16 -1.61
CA LEU A 318 -44.79 46.09 -0.67
C LEU A 318 -46.27 46.07 -0.25
N GLY A 319 -47.05 47.04 -0.71
CA GLY A 319 -48.49 47.13 -0.49
C GLY A 319 -48.90 48.16 0.56
N ILE A 320 -50.21 48.41 0.62
CA ILE A 320 -50.81 49.41 1.51
C ILE A 320 -50.90 48.92 2.96
N LYS A 321 -50.49 49.76 3.91
CA LYS A 321 -50.64 49.55 5.36
C LYS A 321 -51.88 50.23 5.92
N ARG A 322 -52.11 51.50 5.58
CA ARG A 322 -53.20 52.30 6.15
C ARG A 322 -53.65 53.40 5.18
N VAL A 323 -54.96 53.66 5.14
CA VAL A 323 -55.55 54.84 4.48
C VAL A 323 -56.49 55.52 5.46
N TRP A 324 -56.39 56.84 5.63
CA TRP A 324 -57.22 57.58 6.58
C TRP A 324 -57.36 59.06 6.20
N LEU A 325 -58.42 59.71 6.68
CA LEU A 325 -58.58 61.15 6.65
C LEU A 325 -58.11 61.79 7.95
N GLU A 326 -57.51 62.97 7.85
CA GLU A 326 -57.12 63.78 9.01
C GLU A 326 -57.50 65.24 8.82
N ASN A 327 -58.08 65.86 9.85
CA ASN A 327 -58.39 67.29 9.85
C ASN A 327 -57.35 68.12 10.63
N GLY A 328 -57.45 69.46 10.54
CA GLY A 328 -56.54 70.38 11.24
C GLY A 328 -56.58 70.32 12.77
N SER A 329 -57.55 69.63 13.38
CA SER A 329 -57.60 69.38 14.83
C SER A 329 -57.00 68.03 15.26
N GLY A 330 -56.52 67.22 14.31
CA GLY A 330 -55.94 65.89 14.57
C GLY A 330 -56.96 64.77 14.72
N THR A 331 -58.21 64.98 14.32
CA THR A 331 -59.21 63.91 14.20
C THR A 331 -58.85 63.02 13.01
N GLU A 332 -58.79 61.71 13.23
CA GLU A 332 -58.52 60.72 12.19
C GLU A 332 -59.75 59.83 11.92
N CYS A 333 -60.02 59.55 10.64
CA CYS A 333 -61.05 58.60 10.20
C CYS A 333 -60.43 57.57 9.25
N ASP A 334 -60.31 56.32 9.71
CA ASP A 334 -59.75 55.22 8.91
C ASP A 334 -60.66 54.81 7.75
N ALA A 335 -60.03 54.46 6.62
CA ALA A 335 -60.72 53.89 5.47
C ALA A 335 -60.88 52.38 5.63
N VAL A 336 -61.96 51.86 5.05
CA VAL A 336 -62.09 50.44 4.74
C VAL A 336 -61.56 50.21 3.33
N ILE A 337 -60.49 49.43 3.21
CA ILE A 337 -59.98 48.97 1.91
C ILE A 337 -60.85 47.77 1.48
N LEU A 338 -61.59 47.97 0.39
CA LEU A 338 -62.41 47.00 -0.31
C LEU A 338 -61.55 46.23 -1.33
N TYR A 339 -62.20 45.54 -2.27
CA TYR A 339 -61.51 44.76 -3.28
C TYR A 339 -60.71 45.64 -4.25
N ALA A 340 -59.57 45.12 -4.72
CA ALA A 340 -58.71 45.73 -5.74
C ALA A 340 -58.31 47.19 -5.46
N GLY A 341 -58.03 47.52 -4.19
CA GLY A 341 -57.53 48.85 -3.79
C GLY A 341 -58.59 49.95 -3.75
N HIS A 342 -59.87 49.63 -3.93
CA HIS A 342 -60.93 50.59 -3.64
C HIS A 342 -60.97 50.87 -2.15
N PHE A 343 -61.05 52.12 -1.73
CA PHE A 343 -61.23 52.46 -0.33
C PHE A 343 -62.51 53.29 -0.14
N MET A 344 -63.07 53.21 1.06
CA MET A 344 -64.19 54.03 1.49
C MET A 344 -63.94 54.54 2.90
N VAL A 345 -64.05 55.85 3.11
CA VAL A 345 -64.00 56.47 4.44
C VAL A 345 -65.40 56.96 4.78
N ASP A 346 -66.06 56.27 5.70
CA ASP A 346 -67.34 56.65 6.29
C ASP A 346 -67.12 56.91 7.78
N CYS A 347 -67.30 58.15 8.21
CA CYS A 347 -67.01 58.60 9.56
C CYS A 347 -68.00 59.69 9.97
N ALA A 348 -68.62 59.54 11.15
CA ALA A 348 -69.67 60.43 11.63
C ALA A 348 -69.20 61.88 11.89
N GLU A 349 -67.89 62.07 11.96
CA GLU A 349 -67.22 63.35 12.27
C GLU A 349 -66.85 64.14 11.02
N LEU A 350 -67.13 63.60 9.82
CA LEU A 350 -66.96 64.31 8.56
C LEU A 350 -67.96 65.47 8.49
N THR A 351 -67.44 66.69 8.66
CA THR A 351 -68.22 67.92 8.65
C THR A 351 -68.07 68.64 7.31
N ALA A 352 -69.20 68.99 6.71
CA ALA A 352 -69.27 69.77 5.47
C ALA A 352 -68.48 71.09 5.61
N GLY A 353 -67.64 71.39 4.62
CA GLY A 353 -66.79 72.59 4.60
C GLY A 353 -65.50 72.51 5.42
N GLY A 354 -65.22 71.37 6.07
CA GLY A 354 -63.93 71.11 6.74
C GLY A 354 -62.78 70.89 5.74
N GLN A 355 -61.59 71.40 6.06
CA GLN A 355 -60.36 71.05 5.32
C GLN A 355 -59.83 69.72 5.84
N TRP A 356 -59.83 68.69 4.99
CA TRP A 356 -59.34 67.36 5.30
C TRP A 356 -58.15 67.00 4.42
N THR A 357 -57.26 66.18 4.94
CA THR A 357 -56.16 65.58 4.17
C THR A 357 -56.34 64.07 4.16
N LEU A 358 -56.53 63.50 2.99
CA LEU A 358 -56.46 62.05 2.79
C LEU A 358 -55.00 61.63 2.81
N LYS A 359 -54.71 60.60 3.61
CA LYS A 359 -53.39 60.03 3.81
C LYS A 359 -53.41 58.55 3.51
N ALA A 360 -52.33 58.06 2.90
CA ALA A 360 -52.10 56.64 2.69
C ALA A 360 -50.64 56.32 2.99
N THR A 361 -50.40 55.24 3.73
CA THR A 361 -49.06 54.69 3.96
C THR A 361 -48.96 53.28 3.44
N ASP A 362 -47.80 52.93 2.89
CA ASP A 362 -47.43 51.55 2.58
C ASP A 362 -46.88 50.84 3.82
N LYS A 363 -46.46 49.58 3.65
CA LYS A 363 -45.87 48.76 4.72
C LYS A 363 -44.51 49.26 5.23
N LYS A 364 -43.77 50.06 4.46
CA LYS A 364 -42.52 50.72 4.87
C LYS A 364 -42.73 52.15 5.37
N ASP A 365 -43.99 52.55 5.57
CA ASP A 365 -44.41 53.85 6.09
C ASP A 365 -44.14 55.05 5.16
N ASN A 366 -43.91 54.83 3.86
CA ASN A 366 -43.88 55.96 2.91
C ASN A 366 -45.30 56.54 2.78
N LEU A 367 -45.40 57.87 2.83
CA LEU A 367 -46.67 58.56 3.04
C LEU A 367 -47.06 59.44 1.86
N THR A 368 -48.25 59.19 1.31
CA THR A 368 -48.92 60.11 0.39
C THR A 368 -49.96 60.96 1.11
N ARG A 369 -50.07 62.23 0.71
CA ARG A 369 -51.04 63.19 1.23
C ARG A 369 -51.77 63.88 0.09
N MET A 370 -53.10 63.90 0.16
CA MET A 370 -53.96 64.56 -0.81
C MET A 370 -54.98 65.43 -0.09
N PRO A 371 -55.00 66.77 -0.29
CA PRO A 371 -56.04 67.61 0.27
C PRO A 371 -57.38 67.26 -0.38
N VAL A 372 -58.43 67.12 0.44
CA VAL A 372 -59.79 66.81 -0.02
C VAL A 372 -60.77 67.78 0.63
N SER A 373 -61.80 68.16 -0.13
CA SER A 373 -62.90 69.00 0.36
C SER A 373 -64.16 68.18 0.39
N ILE A 374 -64.78 68.11 1.57
CA ILE A 374 -66.06 67.42 1.78
C ILE A 374 -67.17 68.47 1.59
N PRO A 375 -68.05 68.28 0.58
CA PRO A 375 -69.05 69.27 0.20
C PRO A 375 -70.12 69.55 1.27
#